data_AF-A0A2D9C9Q5-F1
#
_entry.id   AF-A0A2D9C9Q5-F1
#
_cell.length_a   1.000
_cell.length_b   1.000
_cell.length_c   1.000
_cell.angle_alpha   90.00
_cell.angle_beta   90.00
_cell.angle_gamma   90.00
#
_symmetry.space_group_name_H-M   'P 1'
#
loop_
_entity.id
_entity.type
_entity.pdbx_description
1 polymer ?
#
loop_
_entity_poly.entity_id
_entity_poly.type
_entity_poly.pdbx_seq_one_letter_code
_entity_poly.pdbx_strand_id
1 'polypeptide(L)' 'MKKPQKSLLNWGKQKWRTKSGKKSSETGERYLPSKAIAALSSSEYAATTAAKRKGKAKGKQFVAQPKTIADKVRKYRT' A
#
# COMPACT_ATOMS: atom_id res chain seq x y z
N MET A 1 30.41 2.63 15.06
CA MET A 1 29.04 2.25 14.61
C MET A 1 28.76 2.83 13.23
N LYS A 2 28.15 2.08 12.31
CA LYS A 2 27.68 2.64 11.02
C LYS A 2 26.61 3.71 11.28
N LYS A 3 26.61 4.80 10.51
CA LYS A 3 25.57 5.83 10.61
C LYS A 3 24.18 5.19 10.40
N PRO A 4 23.17 5.52 11.22
CA PRO A 4 21.85 4.93 11.09
C PRO A 4 21.22 5.27 9.74
N GLN A 5 20.62 4.27 9.12
CA GLN A 5 19.98 4.41 7.81
C GLN A 5 18.69 5.24 7.94
N LYS A 6 18.75 6.50 7.50
CA LYS A 6 17.62 7.45 7.59
C LYS A 6 16.34 6.92 6.94
N SER A 7 16.44 6.22 5.82
CA SER A 7 15.27 5.67 5.12
C SER A 7 14.56 4.57 5.91
N LEU A 8 15.31 3.70 6.59
CA LEU A 8 14.74 2.64 7.42
C LEU A 8 14.07 3.22 8.68
N LEU A 9 14.69 4.23 9.28
CA LEU A 9 14.09 4.97 10.40
C LEU A 9 12.77 5.65 9.99
N ASN A 10 12.75 6.31 8.82
CA ASN A 10 11.54 6.95 8.31
C ASN A 10 10.46 5.91 7.99
N TRP A 11 10.83 4.81 7.34
CA TRP A 11 9.92 3.71 7.04
C TRP A 11 9.32 3.10 8.31
N GLY A 12 10.12 2.87 9.35
CA GLY A 12 9.68 2.32 10.64
C GLY A 12 8.76 3.26 11.43
N LYS A 13 8.88 4.58 11.24
CA LYS A 13 7.98 5.59 11.84
C LYS A 13 6.62 5.67 11.15
N GLN A 14 6.48 5.11 9.95
CA GLN A 14 5.21 5.13 9.24
C GLN A 14 4.22 4.15 9.88
N LYS A 15 2.95 4.56 9.96
CA LYS A 15 1.87 3.66 10.36
C LYS A 15 1.40 2.90 9.11
N TRP A 16 1.58 1.58 9.08
CA TRP A 16 1.16 0.74 7.96
C TRP A 16 -0.14 0.02 8.30
N ARG A 17 -1.16 0.14 7.45
CA ARG A 17 -2.49 -0.46 7.66
C ARG A 17 -3.26 -0.69 6.36
N THR A 18 -4.41 -1.33 6.47
CA THR A 18 -5.49 -1.27 5.47
C THR A 18 -6.45 -0.13 5.80
N LYS A 19 -7.34 0.23 4.87
CA LYS A 19 -8.32 1.31 5.13
C LYS A 19 -9.30 0.89 6.22
N SER A 20 -9.81 -0.34 6.13
CA SER A 20 -10.74 -0.90 7.12
C SER A 20 -10.08 -1.30 8.45
N GLY A 21 -8.76 -1.48 8.50
CA GLY A 21 -8.05 -2.03 9.66
C GLY A 21 -8.07 -3.56 9.74
N LYS A 22 -8.82 -4.23 8.85
CA LYS A 22 -8.83 -5.70 8.74
C LYS A 22 -7.58 -6.22 8.03
N LYS A 23 -7.26 -7.51 8.20
CA LYS A 23 -6.09 -8.11 7.57
C LYS A 23 -6.22 -8.08 6.04
N SER A 24 -5.14 -7.67 5.37
CA SER A 24 -5.09 -7.55 3.91
C SER A 24 -5.20 -8.92 3.20
N SER A 25 -4.88 -10.01 3.89
CA SER A 25 -5.05 -11.40 3.41
C SER A 25 -6.52 -11.79 3.28
N GLU A 26 -7.37 -11.31 4.20
CA GLU A 26 -8.80 -11.61 4.26
C GLU A 26 -9.58 -10.76 3.25
N THR A 27 -9.44 -9.43 3.34
CA THR A 27 -10.27 -8.52 2.54
C THR A 27 -9.75 -8.27 1.13
N GLY A 28 -8.48 -8.62 0.87
CA GLY A 28 -7.79 -8.25 -0.36
C GLY A 28 -7.48 -6.76 -0.47
N GLU A 29 -7.72 -5.96 0.58
CA GLU A 29 -7.34 -4.54 0.64
C GLU A 29 -5.83 -4.36 0.53
N ARG A 30 -5.40 -3.24 -0.03
CA ARG A 30 -3.97 -2.97 -0.14
C ARG A 30 -3.41 -2.44 1.18
N TYR A 31 -2.29 -3.03 1.60
CA TYR A 31 -1.53 -2.63 2.79
C TYR A 31 -0.60 -1.47 2.41
N LEU A 32 -0.82 -0.30 2.99
CA LEU A 32 -0.18 0.96 2.61
C LEU A 32 0.11 1.81 3.86
N PRO A 33 1.04 2.78 3.80
CA PRO A 33 1.19 3.79 4.84
C PRO A 33 -0.12 4.58 5.02
N SER A 34 -0.50 4.90 6.25
CA SER A 34 -1.72 5.66 6.56
C SER A 34 -1.79 6.99 5.80
N LYS A 35 -0.65 7.68 5.63
CA LYS A 35 -0.56 8.92 4.84
C LYS A 35 -0.89 8.68 3.36
N ALA A 36 -0.48 7.54 2.81
CA ALA A 36 -0.82 7.17 1.44
C ALA A 36 -2.32 6.89 1.30
N ILE A 37 -2.91 6.18 2.27
CA ILE A 37 -4.36 5.90 2.28
C ILE A 37 -5.17 7.21 2.34
N ALA A 38 -4.76 8.16 3.18
CA ALA A 38 -5.41 9.46 3.30
C ALA A 38 -5.30 10.32 2.03
N ALA A 39 -4.24 10.13 1.23
CA ALA A 39 -4.02 10.85 -0.02
C ALA A 39 -4.74 10.25 -1.23
N LEU A 40 -5.30 9.04 -1.09
CA LEU A 40 -6.08 8.38 -2.13
C LEU A 40 -7.55 8.76 -1.99
N SER A 41 -8.19 9.08 -3.11
CA SER A 41 -9.64 9.13 -3.17
C SER A 41 -10.24 7.74 -2.93
N SER A 42 -11.52 7.69 -2.56
CA SER A 42 -12.23 6.43 -2.37
C SER A 42 -12.25 5.56 -3.63
N SER A 43 -12.37 6.17 -4.82
CA SER A 43 -12.34 5.47 -6.10
C SER A 43 -10.94 4.89 -6.41
N GLU A 44 -9.87 5.63 -6.15
CA GLU A 44 -8.51 5.12 -6.33
C GLU A 44 -8.21 3.97 -5.37
N TYR A 45 -8.59 4.10 -4.09
CA TYR A 45 -8.40 3.00 -3.13
C TYR A 45 -9.18 1.74 -3.54
N ALA A 46 -10.41 1.92 -4.04
CA ALA A 46 -11.21 0.83 -4.57
C ALA A 46 -10.56 0.19 -5.80
N ALA A 47 -10.09 0.98 -6.76
CA ALA A 47 -9.43 0.50 -7.97
C ALA A 47 -8.16 -0.31 -7.66
N THR A 48 -7.31 0.16 -6.75
CA THR A 48 -6.12 -0.61 -6.38
C THR A 48 -6.45 -1.89 -5.61
N THR A 49 -7.53 -1.89 -4.82
CA THR A 49 -8.01 -3.09 -4.10
C THR A 49 -8.60 -4.09 -5.08
N ALA A 50 -9.39 -3.64 -6.05
CA ALA A 50 -9.94 -4.47 -7.12
C ALA A 50 -8.84 -5.13 -7.95
N ALA A 51 -7.79 -4.38 -8.32
CA ALA A 51 -6.62 -4.94 -9.01
C ALA A 51 -5.97 -6.06 -8.18
N LYS A 52 -5.73 -5.83 -6.88
CA LYS A 52 -5.17 -6.84 -5.98
C LYS A 52 -6.06 -8.08 -5.88
N ARG A 53 -7.38 -7.92 -5.70
CA ARG A 53 -8.33 -9.04 -5.64
C ARG A 53 -8.33 -9.85 -6.94
N LYS A 54 -8.34 -9.19 -8.10
CA LYS A 54 -8.26 -9.84 -9.40
C LYS A 54 -6.98 -10.66 -9.57
N GLY A 55 -5.84 -10.14 -9.10
CA GLY A 55 -4.58 -10.89 -9.16
C GLY A 55 -4.53 -12.05 -8.15
N LYS A 56 -5.05 -11.87 -6.93
CA LYS A 56 -5.18 -12.94 -5.93
C LYS A 56 -6.05 -14.08 -6.44
N ALA A 57 -7.19 -13.78 -7.06
CA ALA A 57 -8.09 -14.77 -7.66
C ALA A 57 -7.42 -15.56 -8.79
N LYS A 58 -6.41 -14.98 -9.46
CA LYS A 58 -5.59 -15.64 -10.48
C LYS A 58 -4.38 -16.38 -9.90
N GLY A 59 -4.28 -16.54 -8.58
CA GLY A 59 -3.14 -17.19 -7.92
C GLY A 59 -1.83 -16.41 -7.98
N LYS A 60 -1.85 -15.12 -8.35
CA LYS A 60 -0.62 -14.32 -8.44
C LYS A 60 -0.10 -13.97 -7.04
N GLN A 61 1.14 -14.35 -6.76
CA GLN A 61 1.84 -13.96 -5.53
C GLN A 61 2.02 -12.43 -5.43
N PHE A 62 2.28 -11.77 -6.56
CA PHE A 62 2.47 -10.33 -6.63
C PHE A 62 1.54 -9.69 -7.66
N VAL A 63 0.97 -8.54 -7.28
CA VAL A 63 0.07 -7.77 -8.14
C VAL A 63 0.50 -6.32 -8.14
N ALA A 64 0.78 -5.78 -9.34
CA ALA A 64 1.11 -4.38 -9.51
C ALA A 64 -0.06 -3.47 -9.11
N GLN A 65 0.25 -2.27 -8.62
CA GLN A 65 -0.74 -1.20 -8.51
C GLN A 65 -1.04 -0.63 -9.90
N PRO A 66 -2.25 -0.14 -10.15
CA PRO A 66 -2.50 0.72 -11.30
C PRO A 66 -1.47 1.86 -11.33
N LYS A 67 -0.88 2.13 -12.50
CA LYS A 67 0.34 2.95 -12.63
C LYS A 67 0.20 4.34 -11.99
N THR A 68 -0.89 5.04 -12.29
CA THR A 68 -1.21 6.37 -11.75
C THR A 68 -1.29 6.39 -10.22
N ILE A 69 -1.90 5.36 -9.63
CA ILE A 69 -2.01 5.20 -8.18
C ILE A 69 -0.64 4.86 -7.58
N ALA A 70 0.12 3.99 -8.24
CA ALA A 70 1.48 3.62 -7.82
C ALA A 70 2.38 4.85 -7.74
N ASP A 71 2.30 5.75 -8.72
CA ASP A 71 3.07 6.99 -8.78
C ASP A 71 2.67 7.94 -7.64
N LYS A 72 1.36 8.09 -7.38
CA LYS A 72 0.86 8.88 -6.25
C LYS A 72 1.27 8.31 -4.90
N VAL A 73 1.29 6.98 -4.74
CA VAL A 73 1.65 6.31 -3.48
C VAL A 73 3.16 6.28 -3.24
N ARG A 74 3.98 6.30 -4.30
CA ARG A 74 5.46 6.18 -4.23
C ARG A 74 6.08 7.20 -3.26
N LYS A 75 5.62 8.45 -3.29
CA LYS A 75 6.11 9.54 -2.42
C LYS A 75 5.88 9.33 -0.92
N TYR A 76 5.03 8.38 -0.54
CA TYR A 76 4.74 8.08 0.86
C TYR A 76 5.50 6.84 1.38
N ARG A 77 6.25 6.15 0.53
CA ARG A 77 6.94 4.88 0.85
C ARG A 77 8.45 5.04 1.06
N THR A 78 8.97 6.25 0.96
CA THR A 78 10.38 6.63 1.12
C THR A 78 10.73 7.09 2.53
#